data_AF-A0A5E4LQ02-F1
#
_entry.id   AF-A0A5E4LQ02-F1
#
_cell.length_a   1.000
_cell.length_b   1.000
_cell.length_c   1.000
_cell.angle_alpha   90.00
_cell.angle_beta   90.00
_cell.angle_gamma   90.00
#
_symmetry.space_group_name_H-M   'P 1'
#
loop_
_entity.id
_entity.type
_entity.pdbx_description
1 polymer ?
#
loop_
_entity_poly.entity_id
_entity_poly.type
_entity_poly.pdbx_seq_one_letter_code
_entity_poly.pdbx_strand_id
1 'polypeptide(L)'
;MIGRNIESARPVTVAEVKALLEEQKAGHELSFEQQTTLEYAQKVASTTSKNAQAMVKELMKMEKLTPEVACKLVDLLPVNKEQLLAVVSKERYTLNEKEVEQILAILQKAASTRRSHVAAVEKAAEEALAETAAAEKAAVEAAAAEPPAEAAGDEEAKKASGKKSEAKKAEAD
;
A
#
# COMPACT_ATOMS: atom_id res chain seq x y z
N MET A 1 37.81 5.98 -0.11
CA MET A 1 37.49 5.82 1.33
C MET A 1 37.50 7.19 1.98
N ILE A 2 36.65 7.39 2.98
CA ILE A 2 36.60 8.64 3.75
C ILE A 2 37.52 8.46 4.97
N GLY A 3 38.52 9.33 5.11
CA GLY A 3 39.48 9.26 6.23
C GLY A 3 40.41 8.04 6.20
N ARG A 4 41.12 7.80 7.31
CA ARG A 4 42.02 6.64 7.49
C ARG A 4 41.29 5.39 7.98
N ASN A 5 40.39 5.53 8.95
CA ASN A 5 39.61 4.44 9.55
C ASN A 5 38.21 4.97 9.92
N ILE A 6 37.21 4.08 9.94
CA ILE A 6 35.86 4.38 10.43
C ILE A 6 35.73 3.78 11.83
N GLU A 7 35.65 4.61 12.86
CA GLU A 7 35.52 4.15 14.26
C GLU A 7 34.11 3.68 14.60
N SER A 8 33.10 4.37 14.06
CA SER A 8 31.70 4.00 14.22
C SER A 8 30.88 4.48 13.03
N ALA A 9 29.83 3.73 12.71
CA ALA A 9 28.83 4.11 11.73
C ALA A 9 27.47 3.68 12.27
N ARG A 10 26.46 4.53 12.05
CA ARG A 10 25.07 4.20 12.36
C ARG A 10 24.17 4.65 11.21
N PRO A 11 23.08 3.92 10.94
CA PRO A 11 22.05 4.42 10.07
C PRO A 11 21.35 5.64 10.71
N VAL A 12 20.84 6.51 9.85
CA VAL A 12 20.08 7.70 10.19
C VAL A 12 18.79 7.70 9.39
N THR A 13 17.72 8.18 10.01
CA THR A 13 16.41 8.31 9.35
C THR A 13 16.38 9.47 8.37
N VAL A 14 15.44 9.45 7.40
CA VAL A 14 15.24 10.57 6.45
C VAL A 14 14.89 11.86 7.19
N ALA A 15 14.20 11.76 8.34
CA ALA A 15 13.89 12.91 9.20
C ALA A 15 15.15 13.51 9.84
N GLU A 16 16.12 12.69 10.25
CA GLU A 16 17.43 13.16 10.71
C GLU A 16 18.23 13.78 9.58
N VAL A 17 18.26 13.15 8.39
CA VAL A 17 18.94 13.69 7.20
C VAL A 17 18.41 15.07 6.84
N LYS A 18 17.08 15.25 6.85
CA LYS A 18 16.45 16.55 6.64
C LYS A 18 17.02 17.60 7.60
N ALA A 19 17.01 17.31 8.90
CA ALA A 19 17.49 18.25 9.92
C ALA A 19 18.98 18.59 9.74
N LEU A 20 19.82 17.60 9.44
CA LEU A 20 21.25 17.80 9.19
C LEU A 20 21.51 18.69 7.98
N LEU A 21 20.78 18.50 6.88
CA LEU A 21 20.93 19.32 5.67
C LEU A 21 20.36 20.73 5.85
N GLU A 22 19.27 20.89 6.61
CA GLU A 22 18.74 22.23 6.98
C GLU A 22 19.74 23.01 7.85
N GLU A 23 20.40 22.34 8.78
CA GLU A 23 21.48 22.94 9.58
C GLU A 23 22.68 23.33 8.72
N GLN A 24 23.12 22.45 7.81
CA GLN A 24 24.24 22.76 6.90
C GLN A 24 23.93 23.95 5.98
N LYS A 25 22.71 24.04 5.46
CA LYS A 25 22.25 25.13 4.60
C LYS A 25 22.31 26.50 5.30
N ALA A 26 22.21 26.55 6.62
CA ALA A 26 22.34 27.79 7.38
C ALA A 26 23.80 28.29 7.45
N GLY A 27 24.78 27.40 7.30
CA GLY A 27 26.20 27.75 7.39
C GLY A 27 26.89 27.96 6.04
N HIS A 28 26.42 27.31 4.97
CA HIS A 28 27.01 27.41 3.63
C HIS A 28 26.01 27.00 2.54
N GLU A 29 26.34 27.33 1.30
CA GLU A 29 25.58 26.89 0.14
C GLU A 29 25.76 25.38 -0.07
N LEU A 30 24.64 24.68 -0.25
CA LEU A 30 24.62 23.25 -0.49
C LEU A 30 25.03 22.93 -1.94
N SER A 31 25.67 21.80 -2.17
CA SER A 31 25.87 21.27 -3.52
C SER A 31 24.55 20.91 -4.18
N PHE A 32 24.56 20.71 -5.50
CA PHE A 32 23.38 20.29 -6.24
C PHE A 32 22.76 19.00 -5.69
N GLU A 33 23.58 17.99 -5.39
CA GLU A 33 23.14 16.71 -4.84
C GLU A 33 22.59 16.86 -3.42
N GLN A 34 23.21 17.71 -2.60
CA GLN A 34 22.74 18.00 -1.24
C GLN A 34 21.40 18.72 -1.26
N GLN A 35 21.24 19.72 -2.14
CA GLN A 35 19.99 20.45 -2.31
C GLN A 35 18.87 19.52 -2.82
N THR A 36 19.17 18.67 -3.81
CA THR A 36 18.24 17.63 -4.29
C THR A 36 17.85 16.65 -3.18
N THR A 37 18.81 16.25 -2.35
CA THR A 37 18.57 15.33 -1.22
C THR A 37 17.71 16.00 -0.15
N LEU A 38 17.92 17.27 0.14
CA LEU A 38 17.10 18.05 1.06
C LEU A 38 15.65 18.14 0.57
N GLU A 39 15.44 18.40 -0.72
CA GLU A 39 14.10 18.43 -1.31
C GLU A 39 13.40 17.06 -1.24
N TYR A 40 14.12 15.97 -1.48
CA TYR A 40 13.61 14.62 -1.25
C TYR A 40 13.22 14.42 0.22
N ALA A 41 14.11 14.76 1.14
CA ALA A 41 13.90 14.55 2.57
C ALA A 41 12.71 15.40 3.09
N GLN A 42 12.51 16.61 2.57
CA GLN A 42 11.36 17.45 2.87
C GLN A 42 10.03 16.84 2.43
N LYS A 43 10.01 16.15 1.28
CA LYS A 43 8.80 15.49 0.74
C LYS A 43 8.51 14.15 1.42
N VAL A 44 9.55 13.41 1.81
CA VAL A 44 9.42 12.02 2.26
C VAL A 44 9.43 11.89 3.79
N ALA A 45 10.08 12.78 4.54
CA ALA A 45 10.12 12.71 5.99
C ALA A 45 8.71 12.77 6.59
N SER A 46 8.30 11.67 7.24
CA SER A 46 6.94 11.50 7.78
C SER A 46 6.76 12.05 9.19
N THR A 47 7.87 12.41 9.85
CA THR A 47 7.93 12.87 11.24
C THR A 47 9.09 13.84 11.44
N THR A 48 9.23 14.40 12.64
CA THR A 48 10.34 15.28 13.01
C THR A 48 11.58 14.47 13.42
N SER A 49 12.78 15.05 13.28
CA SER A 49 14.03 14.40 13.69
C SER A 49 14.00 13.92 15.15
N LYS A 50 13.48 14.74 16.07
CA LYS A 50 13.33 14.39 17.49
C LYS A 50 12.43 13.17 17.70
N ASN A 51 11.29 13.12 17.02
CA ASN A 51 10.36 12.00 17.11
C ASN A 51 10.93 10.73 16.48
N ALA A 52 11.61 10.86 15.33
CA ALA A 52 12.28 9.75 14.67
C ALA A 52 13.33 9.11 15.59
N GLN A 53 14.21 9.92 16.19
CA GLN A 53 15.23 9.45 17.12
C GLN A 53 14.62 8.77 18.35
N ALA A 54 13.53 9.29 18.89
CA ALA A 54 12.82 8.67 20.01
C ALA A 54 12.26 7.29 19.63
N MET A 55 11.62 7.16 18.47
CA MET A 55 11.09 5.88 17.99
C MET A 55 12.21 4.87 17.71
N VAL A 56 13.28 5.26 17.03
CA VAL A 56 14.44 4.37 16.80
C VAL A 56 15.00 3.90 18.14
N LYS A 57 15.15 4.79 19.12
CA LYS A 57 15.64 4.42 20.46
C LYS A 57 14.72 3.45 21.19
N GLU A 58 13.41 3.56 21.02
CA GLU A 58 12.45 2.61 21.59
C GLU A 58 12.50 1.25 20.88
N LEU A 59 12.53 1.25 19.55
CA LEU A 59 12.63 0.03 18.73
C LEU A 59 13.94 -0.73 19.01
N MET A 60 15.06 -0.02 19.19
CA MET A 60 16.36 -0.62 19.52
C MET A 60 16.41 -1.31 20.89
N LYS A 61 15.39 -1.17 21.75
CA LYS A 61 15.28 -1.96 22.99
C LYS A 61 14.78 -3.38 22.73
N MET A 62 14.25 -3.65 21.54
CA MET A 62 13.78 -4.98 21.16
C MET A 62 14.97 -5.79 20.63
N GLU A 63 15.19 -6.97 21.19
CA GLU A 63 16.39 -7.79 20.91
C GLU A 63 16.53 -8.20 19.43
N LYS A 64 15.40 -8.36 18.73
CA LYS A 64 15.39 -8.84 17.34
C LYS A 64 15.63 -7.74 16.30
N LEU A 65 15.51 -6.46 16.65
CA LEU A 65 15.56 -5.37 15.67
C LEU A 65 17.01 -4.88 15.47
N THR A 66 17.44 -4.86 14.21
CA THR A 66 18.70 -4.23 13.83
C THR A 66 18.53 -2.71 13.68
N PRO A 67 19.61 -1.92 13.83
CA PRO A 67 19.55 -0.46 13.62
C PRO A 67 19.02 -0.06 12.24
N GLU A 68 19.35 -0.85 11.21
CA GLU A 68 18.92 -0.61 9.83
C GLU A 68 17.41 -0.81 9.68
N VAL A 69 16.88 -1.90 10.22
CA VAL A 69 15.44 -2.19 10.21
C VAL A 69 14.69 -1.16 11.05
N ALA A 70 15.19 -0.78 12.22
CA ALA A 70 14.57 0.23 13.07
C ALA A 70 14.48 1.59 12.35
N CYS A 71 15.55 2.03 11.69
CA CYS A 71 15.51 3.24 10.85
C CYS A 71 14.48 3.10 9.72
N LYS A 72 14.46 1.94 9.05
CA LYS A 72 13.54 1.72 7.92
C LYS A 72 12.07 1.70 8.34
N LEU A 73 11.76 1.10 9.48
CA LEU A 73 10.41 1.13 10.06
C LEU A 73 9.98 2.56 10.38
N VAL A 74 10.88 3.39 10.91
CA VAL A 74 10.60 4.81 11.20
C VAL A 74 10.44 5.64 9.94
N ASP A 75 11.21 5.38 8.88
CA ASP A 75 11.07 6.09 7.61
C ASP A 75 9.76 5.75 6.88
N LEU A 76 9.33 4.50 6.98
CA LEU A 76 8.13 4.01 6.29
C LEU A 76 6.85 4.21 7.09
N LEU A 77 6.91 4.19 8.43
CA LEU A 77 5.77 4.22 9.35
C LEU A 77 4.64 3.26 8.94
N PRO A 78 4.88 1.94 8.89
CA PRO A 78 3.84 0.97 8.57
C PRO A 78 2.65 1.09 9.52
N VAL A 79 1.44 1.05 8.96
CA VAL A 79 0.18 1.20 9.71
C VAL A 79 -0.35 -0.15 10.17
N ASN A 80 -0.21 -1.16 9.30
CA ASN A 80 -0.81 -2.48 9.44
C ASN A 80 0.27 -3.57 9.54
N LYS A 81 -0.11 -4.73 10.09
CA LYS A 81 0.74 -5.93 10.23
C LYS A 81 1.40 -6.33 8.91
N GLU A 82 0.65 -6.31 7.81
CA GLU A 82 1.15 -6.69 6.48
C GLU A 82 2.27 -5.77 6.00
N GLN A 83 2.13 -4.46 6.18
CA GLN A 83 3.16 -3.49 5.82
C GLN A 83 4.42 -3.69 6.66
N LEU A 84 4.27 -3.91 7.97
CA LEU A 84 5.38 -4.18 8.87
C LEU A 84 6.12 -5.47 8.46
N LEU A 85 5.37 -6.55 8.20
CA LEU A 85 5.93 -7.82 7.74
C LEU A 85 6.63 -7.70 6.39
N ALA A 86 6.13 -6.84 5.48
CA ALA A 86 6.80 -6.56 4.23
C ALA A 86 8.19 -5.93 4.44
N VAL A 87 8.34 -5.04 5.43
CA VAL A 87 9.63 -4.42 5.77
C VAL A 87 10.64 -5.44 6.30
N VAL A 88 10.20 -6.35 7.18
CA VAL A 88 11.09 -7.34 7.81
C VAL A 88 11.19 -8.66 7.02
N SER A 89 10.59 -8.74 5.84
CA SER A 89 10.48 -9.98 5.04
C SER A 89 11.82 -10.63 4.67
N LYS A 90 12.90 -9.84 4.62
CA LYS A 90 14.26 -10.33 4.29
C LYS A 90 15.09 -10.70 5.52
N GLU A 91 14.58 -10.46 6.72
CA GLU A 91 15.30 -10.71 7.96
C GLU A 91 15.28 -12.19 8.34
N ARG A 92 16.31 -12.66 9.05
CA ARG A 92 16.45 -14.05 9.48
C ARG A 92 15.66 -14.40 10.75
N TYR A 93 14.71 -13.55 11.13
CA TYR A 93 13.87 -13.74 12.30
C TYR A 93 12.40 -13.53 11.97
N THR A 94 11.53 -14.12 12.79
CA THR A 94 10.10 -13.88 12.74
C THR A 94 9.67 -13.06 13.95
N LEU A 95 8.64 -12.24 13.74
CA LEU A 95 8.00 -11.47 14.79
C LEU A 95 6.73 -12.18 15.25
N ASN A 96 6.57 -12.32 16.56
CA ASN A 96 5.36 -12.82 17.18
C ASN A 96 4.29 -11.72 17.19
N GLU A 97 3.02 -12.08 17.35
CA GLU A 97 1.90 -11.12 17.33
C GLU A 97 2.08 -9.98 18.35
N LYS A 98 2.53 -10.31 19.57
CA LYS A 98 2.84 -9.32 20.61
C LYS A 98 3.95 -8.35 20.19
N GLU A 99 4.99 -8.83 19.51
CA GLU A 99 6.10 -7.99 19.04
C GLU A 99 5.63 -7.05 17.93
N VAL A 100 4.79 -7.54 17.01
CA VAL A 100 4.18 -6.74 15.95
C VAL A 100 3.32 -5.62 16.54
N GLU A 101 2.44 -5.95 17.49
CA GLU A 101 1.58 -4.96 18.16
C GLU A 101 2.41 -3.89 18.89
N GLN A 102 3.47 -4.31 19.59
CA GLN A 102 4.38 -3.39 20.28
C GLN A 102 5.07 -2.42 19.30
N ILE A 103 5.58 -2.92 18.17
CA ILE A 103 6.23 -2.09 17.16
C ILE A 103 5.24 -1.08 16.57
N LEU A 104 4.04 -1.54 16.20
CA LEU A 104 3.00 -0.65 15.65
C LEU A 104 2.60 0.43 16.66
N ALA A 105 2.47 0.09 17.95
CA ALA A 105 2.16 1.04 19.00
C ALA A 105 3.24 2.12 19.16
N ILE A 106 4.53 1.76 19.04
CA ILE A 106 5.65 2.71 19.06
C ILE A 106 5.56 3.67 17.87
N LEU A 107 5.33 3.13 16.67
CA LEU A 107 5.27 3.92 15.43
C LEU A 107 4.07 4.88 15.39
N GLN A 108 2.94 4.51 15.99
CA GLN A 108 1.72 5.31 15.98
C GLN A 108 1.75 6.50 16.95
N LYS A 109 2.57 6.45 18.00
CA LYS A 109 2.67 7.50 19.04
C LYS A 109 3.14 8.86 18.51
N ALA A 110 3.98 8.87 17.47
CA ALA A 110 4.69 10.08 17.04
C ALA A 110 4.54 10.40 15.53
N ALA A 111 3.59 9.76 14.84
CA ALA A 111 3.25 10.05 13.46
C ALA A 111 2.48 11.38 13.35
N SER A 112 3.19 12.46 13.03
CA SER A 112 2.64 13.83 13.07
C SER A 112 2.10 14.36 11.75
N THR A 113 2.53 13.83 10.59
CA THR A 113 2.39 14.62 9.35
C THR A 113 1.88 13.84 8.13
N ARG A 114 2.24 12.56 7.94
CA ARG A 114 1.79 11.82 6.74
C ARG A 114 0.37 11.25 6.84
N ARG A 115 -0.26 11.33 8.01
CA ARG A 115 -1.56 10.73 8.30
C ARG A 115 -2.71 11.36 7.50
N SER A 116 -2.62 12.64 7.11
CA SER A 116 -3.72 13.32 6.41
C SER A 116 -3.89 12.87 4.95
N HIS A 117 -2.79 12.61 4.22
CA HIS A 117 -2.87 12.24 2.80
C HIS A 117 -3.10 10.74 2.61
N VAL A 118 -2.49 9.90 3.46
CA VAL A 118 -2.70 8.44 3.41
C VAL A 118 -4.08 8.08 3.95
N ALA A 119 -4.54 8.66 5.07
CA ALA A 119 -5.90 8.39 5.56
C ALA A 119 -6.98 8.91 4.60
N ALA A 120 -6.72 9.99 3.85
CA ALA A 120 -7.65 10.44 2.81
C ALA A 120 -7.70 9.48 1.61
N VAL A 121 -6.56 8.91 1.22
CA VAL A 121 -6.48 7.90 0.13
C VAL A 121 -7.05 6.55 0.57
N GLU A 122 -6.78 6.11 1.80
CA GLU A 122 -7.34 4.88 2.39
C GLU A 122 -8.85 5.01 2.59
N LYS A 123 -9.34 6.14 3.11
CA LYS A 123 -10.77 6.41 3.21
C LYS A 123 -11.44 6.49 1.84
N ALA A 124 -10.82 7.13 0.85
CA ALA A 124 -11.33 7.16 -0.51
C ALA A 124 -11.32 5.77 -1.18
N ALA A 125 -10.34 4.92 -0.86
CA ALA A 125 -10.27 3.54 -1.36
C ALA A 125 -11.30 2.62 -0.68
N GLU A 126 -11.52 2.74 0.63
CA GLU A 126 -12.57 2.03 1.37
C GLU A 126 -13.98 2.46 0.92
N GLU A 127 -14.21 3.76 0.70
CA GLU A 127 -15.48 4.28 0.17
C GLU A 127 -15.74 3.78 -1.25
N ALA A 128 -14.73 3.75 -2.12
CA ALA A 128 -14.85 3.20 -3.48
C ALA A 128 -15.13 1.69 -3.48
N LEU A 129 -14.47 0.92 -2.59
CA LEU A 129 -14.73 -0.52 -2.44
C LEU A 129 -16.14 -0.81 -1.90
N ALA A 130 -16.64 0.01 -0.98
CA ALA A 130 -18.00 -0.09 -0.46
C ALA A 130 -19.06 0.25 -1.53
N GLU A 131 -18.78 1.22 -2.40
CA GLU A 131 -19.67 1.60 -3.50
C GLU A 131 -19.70 0.53 -4.60
N THR A 132 -18.56 -0.10 -4.93
CA THR A 132 -18.49 -1.23 -5.86
C THR A 132 -19.14 -2.50 -5.30
N ALA A 133 -19.02 -2.76 -3.99
CA ALA A 133 -19.66 -3.90 -3.34
C ALA A 133 -21.19 -3.73 -3.24
N ALA A 134 -21.69 -2.49 -3.13
CA ALA A 134 -23.12 -2.20 -3.18
C ALA A 134 -23.68 -2.40 -4.60
N ALA A 135 -22.93 -2.02 -5.64
CA ALA A 135 -23.27 -2.28 -7.03
C ALA A 135 -23.26 -3.79 -7.37
N GLU A 136 -22.31 -4.55 -6.81
CA GLU A 136 -22.22 -6.00 -7.00
C GLU A 136 -23.33 -6.76 -6.26
N LYS A 137 -23.71 -6.34 -5.05
CA LYS A 137 -24.89 -6.89 -4.35
C LYS A 137 -26.20 -6.63 -5.10
N ALA A 138 -26.38 -5.44 -5.68
CA ALA A 138 -27.57 -5.12 -6.46
C ALA A 138 -27.66 -5.94 -7.77
N ALA A 139 -26.52 -6.26 -8.38
CA ALA A 139 -26.47 -7.12 -9.58
C ALA A 139 -26.76 -8.59 -9.26
N VAL A 140 -26.34 -9.09 -8.09
CA VAL A 140 -26.63 -10.47 -7.65
C VAL A 140 -28.10 -10.63 -7.21
N GLU A 141 -28.72 -9.60 -6.63
CA GLU A 141 -30.13 -9.63 -6.22
C GLU A 141 -31.10 -9.57 -7.43
N ALA A 142 -30.72 -8.90 -8.52
CA ALA A 142 -31.51 -8.86 -9.77
C ALA A 142 -31.50 -10.19 -10.55
N ALA A 143 -30.53 -11.08 -10.31
CA ALA A 143 -30.41 -12.38 -10.97
C ALA A 143 -31.12 -13.53 -10.23
N ALA A 144 -31.68 -13.29 -9.04
CA ALA A 144 -32.33 -14.31 -8.21
C ALA A 144 -33.87 -14.38 -8.34
N ALA A 145 -34.48 -13.60 -9.24
CA ALA A 145 -35.93 -13.65 -9.50
C ALA A 145 -36.25 -14.59 -10.68
N GLU A 146 -36.18 -15.89 -10.46
CA GLU A 146 -36.89 -16.86 -11.31
C GLU A 146 -38.40 -16.79 -11.00
N PRO A 147 -39.29 -16.62 -12.00
CA PRO A 147 -40.70 -16.93 -11.81
C PRO A 147 -40.92 -18.47 -11.87
N PRO A 148 -41.81 -19.03 -11.03
CA PRO A 148 -41.95 -20.48 -10.85
C PRO A 148 -42.74 -21.18 -11.97
N ALA A 149 -42.57 -22.50 -12.01
CA ALA A 149 -43.02 -23.45 -13.02
C ALA A 149 -44.51 -23.90 -12.94
N GLU A 150 -44.95 -24.55 -14.04
CA GLU A 150 -46.06 -25.54 -14.23
C GLU A 150 -47.53 -25.04 -14.22
N ALA A 151 -48.52 -25.56 -14.96
CA ALA A 151 -48.68 -26.51 -16.09
C ALA A 151 -50.19 -26.53 -16.49
N ALA A 152 -50.54 -26.81 -17.76
CA ALA A 152 -51.75 -27.53 -18.26
C ALA A 152 -51.98 -27.25 -19.77
N GLY A 153 -52.19 -28.31 -20.58
CA GLY A 153 -52.19 -28.27 -22.05
C GLY A 153 -53.56 -28.23 -22.73
N ASP A 154 -53.54 -28.25 -24.07
CA ASP A 154 -54.57 -28.85 -24.93
C ASP A 154 -54.03 -29.05 -26.38
N GLU A 155 -54.65 -29.98 -27.07
CA GLU A 155 -54.26 -30.66 -28.31
C GLU A 155 -54.88 -29.97 -29.54
N GLU A 156 -54.11 -29.62 -30.58
CA GLU A 156 -54.63 -29.63 -31.97
C GLU A 156 -53.56 -29.53 -33.06
N ALA A 157 -53.62 -30.48 -33.99
CA ALA A 157 -52.74 -30.61 -35.14
C ALA A 157 -53.22 -29.78 -36.36
N LYS A 158 -52.30 -29.21 -37.15
CA LYS A 158 -52.51 -29.06 -38.61
C LYS A 158 -51.22 -28.90 -39.43
N LYS A 159 -51.17 -29.75 -40.47
CA LYS A 159 -50.21 -29.91 -41.57
C LYS A 159 -49.96 -28.66 -42.42
N ALA A 160 -48.75 -28.55 -42.99
CA ALA A 160 -48.45 -28.34 -44.43
C ALA A 160 -46.92 -28.10 -44.62
N SER A 161 -46.13 -29.09 -45.03
CA SER A 161 -45.73 -29.40 -46.42
C SER A 161 -45.05 -28.27 -47.23
N GLY A 162 -43.72 -28.41 -47.42
CA GLY A 162 -43.10 -28.45 -48.74
C GLY A 162 -42.61 -27.15 -49.42
N LYS A 163 -41.28 -27.01 -49.54
CA LYS A 163 -40.46 -26.86 -50.77
C LYS A 163 -39.08 -26.27 -50.40
N LYS A 164 -37.97 -26.98 -50.65
CA LYS A 164 -37.09 -26.88 -51.85
C LYS A 164 -36.48 -25.46 -51.96
N SER A 165 -35.16 -25.24 -51.98
CA SER A 165 -34.13 -25.90 -52.79
C SER A 165 -32.70 -25.47 -52.42
N GLU A 166 -31.76 -26.40 -52.56
CA GLU A 166 -30.32 -26.19 -52.75
C GLU A 166 -29.95 -25.45 -54.05
N ALA A 167 -28.66 -25.07 -54.11
CA ALA A 167 -27.79 -24.76 -55.26
C ALA A 167 -27.54 -23.25 -55.53
N LYS A 168 -26.32 -22.70 -55.34
CA LYS A 168 -24.97 -22.91 -55.92
C LYS A 168 -24.63 -21.81 -56.96
N LYS A 169 -23.64 -20.99 -56.58
CA LYS A 169 -22.43 -20.59 -57.35
C LYS A 169 -22.51 -19.54 -58.48
N ALA A 170 -21.38 -18.81 -58.54
CA ALA A 170 -20.79 -17.98 -59.61
C ALA A 170 -21.24 -16.50 -59.58
N GLU A 171 -20.40 -15.49 -59.82
CA GLU A 171 -19.18 -15.36 -60.65
C GLU A 171 -18.51 -14.01 -60.25
N ALA A 172 -17.22 -13.96 -59.88
CA ALA A 172 -16.03 -13.60 -60.68
C ALA A 172 -15.99 -12.15 -61.22
N ASP A 173 -15.01 -11.37 -60.75
CA ASP A 173 -13.90 -10.81 -61.55
C ASP A 173 -12.70 -10.58 -60.62
#